data_AF-A0A4S2IVB9-F1
#
_entry.id   AF-A0A4S2IVB9-F1
#
_cell.length_a   1.000
_cell.length_b   1.000
_cell.length_c   1.000
_cell.angle_alpha   90.00
_cell.angle_beta   90.00
_cell.angle_gamma   90.00
#
_symmetry.space_group_name_H-M   'P 1'
#
loop_
_entity.id
_entity.type
_entity.pdbx_description
1 polymer ?
#
loop_
_entity_poly.entity_id
_entity_poly.type
_entity_poly.pdbx_seq_one_letter_code
_entity_poly.pdbx_strand_id
1 'polypeptide(L)'
;MIEIPELAFGGLAAGTVSALALGSGLWRSRRERARLRQEMTGLRHQAEQSARAGAEEAERIRQAFTAELEHLATRRMPAEASRTAHPHVPVPGPVGPEGAATEPVLAALRTAVLQERKRVDAAARAGMRGTTREIQASLYRLQDILHGLQQRYDEPELAQDLYSLDHENEQSLRRAQVAAVVCGAWVGLAREESHLVDAVTGGQARLSGYRRVKLHNHLDPGTALVSHAVEPVAIIAAELLDNALRHSSPDTSVVVNLEHVHNGVAVTVDDAGVGMAPDERAAAQRVVAGTDPIMFSDLGDPPRMGLAAIGQLTRQFDLSVDLSTPSPYGGVRAVLLVDKHLLSHLDPALRPAAASTSPSTRTGEVPRPEPLAEHAEPAEHAGHAGYAEHAAPAGHAAPAERAERAERAEPAEHTHAPAQPAPGPDQPAPAVDDLPRRRRRQVSPDQAAMIRPSAAETAAAPARSPEETAAALGALQSATAAARDAARSEGTAPR
;
A
#
# COMPACT_ATOMS: atom_id res chain seq x y z
N MET A 1 82.86 -106.82 -3.60
CA MET A 1 83.21 -105.73 -2.66
C MET A 1 83.60 -104.56 -3.55
N ILE A 2 82.96 -103.38 -3.40
CA ILE A 2 83.11 -102.23 -4.32
C ILE A 2 82.44 -102.57 -5.69
N GLU A 3 81.66 -101.73 -6.38
CA GLU A 3 81.59 -100.27 -6.49
C GLU A 3 80.22 -99.66 -6.11
N ILE A 4 80.19 -98.82 -5.07
CA ILE A 4 79.05 -97.95 -4.69
C ILE A 4 79.20 -96.45 -5.12
N PRO A 5 80.34 -95.93 -5.68
CA PRO A 5 80.55 -94.48 -5.77
C PRO A 5 79.66 -93.76 -6.80
N GLU A 6 79.25 -94.39 -7.90
CA GLU A 6 78.49 -93.69 -8.96
C GLU A 6 77.07 -93.31 -8.51
N LEU A 7 76.37 -94.18 -7.79
CA LEU A 7 75.02 -93.87 -7.26
C LEU A 7 75.07 -92.76 -6.19
N ALA A 8 76.13 -92.71 -5.39
CA ALA A 8 76.34 -91.64 -4.41
C ALA A 8 76.60 -90.29 -5.08
N PHE A 9 77.38 -90.26 -6.16
CA PHE A 9 77.64 -89.05 -6.95
C PHE A 9 76.37 -88.56 -7.67
N GLY A 10 75.61 -89.47 -8.29
CA GLY A 10 74.33 -89.16 -8.95
C GLY A 10 73.29 -88.58 -7.97
N GLY A 11 73.19 -89.13 -6.76
CA GLY A 11 72.30 -88.62 -5.72
C GLY A 11 72.67 -87.22 -5.23
N LEU A 12 73.96 -86.93 -5.04
CA LEU A 12 74.45 -85.59 -4.68
C LEU A 12 74.24 -84.57 -5.81
N ALA A 13 74.45 -84.96 -7.07
CA ALA A 13 74.16 -84.12 -8.23
C ALA A 13 72.65 -83.81 -8.36
N ALA A 14 71.79 -84.82 -8.24
CA ALA A 14 70.33 -84.62 -8.27
C ALA A 14 69.83 -83.77 -7.09
N GLY A 15 70.39 -83.97 -5.89
CA GLY A 15 70.07 -83.19 -4.69
C GLY A 15 70.48 -81.72 -4.81
N THR A 16 71.68 -81.43 -5.32
CA THR A 16 72.16 -80.06 -5.55
C THR A 16 71.38 -79.35 -6.64
N VAL A 17 71.06 -80.01 -7.76
CA VAL A 17 70.18 -79.45 -8.81
C VAL A 17 68.77 -79.17 -8.26
N SER A 18 68.22 -80.06 -7.43
CA SER A 18 66.91 -79.87 -6.79
C SER A 18 66.93 -78.70 -5.78
N ALA A 19 67.99 -78.58 -4.99
CA ALA A 19 68.17 -77.47 -4.04
C ALA A 19 68.34 -76.12 -4.77
N LEU A 20 69.08 -76.09 -5.89
CA LEU A 20 69.20 -74.90 -6.75
C LEU A 20 67.86 -74.55 -7.42
N ALA A 21 67.10 -75.54 -7.89
CA ALA A 21 65.77 -75.33 -8.46
C ALA A 21 64.80 -74.72 -7.43
N LEU A 22 64.67 -75.35 -6.24
CA LEU A 22 63.84 -74.86 -5.13
C LEU A 22 64.31 -73.48 -4.62
N GLY A 23 65.62 -73.28 -4.47
CA GLY A 23 66.21 -72.00 -4.09
C GLY A 23 65.91 -70.89 -5.11
N SER A 24 66.02 -71.19 -6.41
CA SER A 24 65.69 -70.24 -7.47
C SER A 24 64.19 -69.94 -7.55
N GLY A 25 63.32 -70.92 -7.24
CA GLY A 25 61.87 -70.75 -7.15
C GLY A 25 61.46 -69.89 -5.96
N LEU A 26 62.04 -70.16 -4.78
CA LEU A 26 61.86 -69.34 -3.58
C LEU A 26 62.38 -67.91 -3.78
N TRP A 27 63.52 -67.73 -4.46
CA TRP A 27 64.08 -66.42 -4.76
C TRP A 27 63.22 -65.65 -5.78
N ARG A 28 62.75 -66.32 -6.85
CA ARG A 28 61.78 -65.75 -7.80
C ARG A 28 60.49 -65.35 -7.09
N SER A 29 59.89 -66.23 -6.29
CA SER A 29 58.66 -65.93 -5.53
C SER A 29 58.88 -64.81 -4.50
N ARG A 30 60.05 -64.71 -3.85
CA ARG A 30 60.39 -63.57 -2.98
C ARG A 30 60.51 -62.26 -3.76
N ARG A 31 61.16 -62.25 -4.93
CA ARG A 31 61.24 -61.08 -5.83
C ARG A 31 59.86 -60.65 -6.33
N GLU A 32 59.02 -61.60 -6.72
CA GLU A 32 57.67 -61.37 -7.23
C GLU A 32 56.73 -60.82 -6.14
N ARG A 33 56.76 -61.42 -4.94
CA ARG A 33 56.06 -60.86 -3.76
C ARG A 33 56.59 -59.48 -3.36
N ALA A 34 57.88 -59.21 -3.51
CA ALA A 34 58.44 -57.88 -3.26
C ALA A 34 57.94 -56.85 -4.30
N ARG A 35 57.90 -57.23 -5.59
CA ARG A 35 57.37 -56.40 -6.68
C ARG A 35 55.89 -56.09 -6.49
N LEU A 36 55.06 -57.10 -6.22
CA LEU A 36 53.63 -56.93 -5.94
C LEU A 36 53.37 -56.08 -4.69
N ARG A 37 54.22 -56.16 -3.66
CA ARG A 37 54.14 -55.27 -2.49
C ARG A 37 54.49 -53.83 -2.85
N GLN A 38 55.56 -53.60 -3.62
CA GLN A 38 55.95 -52.27 -4.10
C GLN A 38 54.84 -51.64 -4.95
N GLU A 39 54.23 -52.42 -5.84
CA GLU A 39 53.11 -52.02 -6.68
C GLU A 39 51.87 -51.68 -5.84
N MET A 40 51.48 -52.53 -4.88
CA MET A 40 50.39 -52.20 -3.95
C MET A 40 50.69 -50.96 -3.09
N THR A 41 51.94 -50.72 -2.65
CA THR A 41 52.28 -49.49 -1.93
C THR A 41 52.22 -48.26 -2.83
N GLY A 42 52.61 -48.37 -4.10
CA GLY A 42 52.47 -47.31 -5.09
C GLY A 42 51.01 -46.95 -5.34
N LEU A 43 50.17 -47.96 -5.61
CA LEU A 43 48.73 -47.78 -5.82
C LEU A 43 48.03 -47.20 -4.58
N ARG A 44 48.37 -47.66 -3.37
CA ARG A 44 47.85 -47.07 -2.12
C ARG A 44 48.26 -45.60 -1.98
N HIS A 45 49.52 -45.28 -2.24
CA HIS A 45 49.98 -43.89 -2.12
C HIS A 45 49.32 -42.98 -3.17
N GLN A 46 49.12 -43.46 -4.40
CA GLN A 46 48.34 -42.75 -5.42
C GLN A 46 46.87 -42.54 -5.00
N ALA A 47 46.22 -43.56 -4.42
CA ALA A 47 44.85 -43.44 -3.91
C ALA A 47 44.74 -42.48 -2.71
N GLU A 48 45.72 -42.46 -1.82
CA GLU A 48 45.81 -41.48 -0.73
C GLU A 48 46.03 -40.06 -1.25
N GLN A 49 46.87 -39.88 -2.28
CA GLN A 49 47.12 -38.59 -2.90
C GLN A 49 45.86 -38.06 -3.62
N SER A 50 45.16 -38.90 -4.39
CA SER A 50 43.91 -38.49 -5.05
C SER A 50 42.79 -38.20 -4.06
N ALA A 51 42.68 -38.97 -2.97
CA ALA A 51 41.73 -38.70 -1.89
C ALA A 51 42.02 -37.36 -1.18
N ARG A 52 43.29 -37.02 -0.92
CA ARG A 52 43.68 -35.72 -0.34
C ARG A 52 43.38 -34.57 -1.28
N ALA A 53 43.78 -34.67 -2.55
CA ALA A 53 43.49 -33.66 -3.57
C ALA A 53 41.97 -33.43 -3.75
N GLY A 54 41.17 -34.50 -3.73
CA GLY A 54 39.72 -34.42 -3.77
C GLY A 54 39.10 -33.76 -2.53
N ALA A 55 39.66 -34.03 -1.33
CA ALA A 55 39.23 -33.37 -0.10
C ALA A 55 39.58 -31.87 -0.09
N GLU A 56 40.77 -31.49 -0.56
CA GLU A 56 41.21 -30.10 -0.70
C GLU A 56 40.38 -29.33 -1.75
N GLU A 57 39.98 -29.96 -2.85
CA GLU A 57 39.07 -29.39 -3.83
C GLU A 57 37.66 -29.19 -3.26
N ALA A 58 37.11 -30.23 -2.60
CA ALA A 58 35.80 -30.15 -1.97
C ALA A 58 35.75 -29.06 -0.89
N GLU A 59 36.81 -28.91 -0.10
CA GLU A 59 36.94 -27.85 0.90
C GLU A 59 37.02 -26.45 0.25
N ARG A 60 37.75 -26.30 -0.86
CA ARG A 60 37.78 -25.02 -1.62
C ARG A 60 36.42 -24.66 -2.21
N ILE A 61 35.69 -25.61 -2.79
CA ILE A 61 34.31 -25.41 -3.29
C ILE A 61 33.38 -25.02 -2.13
N ARG A 62 33.47 -25.71 -1.00
CA ARG A 62 32.67 -25.42 0.20
C ARG A 62 32.96 -24.01 0.74
N GLN A 63 34.22 -23.58 0.78
CA GLN A 63 34.60 -22.23 1.18
C GLN A 63 34.08 -21.17 0.20
N ALA A 64 34.21 -21.40 -1.11
CA ALA A 64 33.69 -20.50 -2.14
C ALA A 64 32.16 -20.32 -2.06
N PHE A 65 31.42 -21.42 -1.90
CA PHE A 65 29.97 -21.39 -1.70
C PHE A 65 29.57 -20.68 -0.39
N THR A 66 30.33 -20.89 0.69
CA THR A 66 30.09 -20.19 1.98
C THR A 66 30.28 -18.68 1.83
N ALA A 67 31.34 -18.25 1.15
CA ALA A 67 31.60 -16.84 0.88
C ALA A 67 30.54 -16.19 -0.03
N GLU A 68 30.05 -16.92 -1.04
CA GLU A 68 28.94 -16.44 -1.88
C GLU A 68 27.63 -16.33 -1.08
N LEU A 69 27.32 -17.27 -0.19
CA LEU A 69 26.15 -17.16 0.69
C LEU A 69 26.24 -15.96 1.65
N GLU A 70 27.43 -15.68 2.20
CA GLU A 70 27.66 -14.50 3.04
C GLU A 70 27.48 -13.20 2.24
N HIS A 71 28.05 -13.13 1.03
CA HIS A 71 27.89 -11.97 0.13
C HIS A 71 26.44 -11.80 -0.36
N LEU A 72 25.74 -12.90 -0.66
CA LEU A 72 24.31 -12.89 -0.97
C LEU A 72 23.51 -12.25 0.18
N ALA A 73 23.70 -12.74 1.41
CA ALA A 73 22.94 -12.29 2.57
C ALA A 73 23.29 -10.84 2.99
N THR A 74 24.56 -10.44 2.91
CA THR A 74 25.04 -9.16 3.45
C THR A 74 25.12 -8.03 2.42
N ARG A 75 25.20 -8.34 1.12
CA ARG A 75 25.39 -7.34 0.04
C ARG A 75 24.28 -7.40 -0.99
N ARG A 76 24.00 -8.58 -1.56
CA ARG A 76 23.09 -8.71 -2.71
C ARG A 76 21.62 -8.59 -2.31
N MET A 77 21.18 -9.32 -1.28
CA MET A 77 19.80 -9.29 -0.79
C MET A 77 19.37 -7.90 -0.26
N PRO A 78 20.17 -7.19 0.57
CA PRO A 78 19.80 -5.84 1.01
C PRO A 78 19.72 -4.85 -0.16
N ALA A 79 20.64 -4.92 -1.13
CA ALA A 79 20.59 -4.08 -2.32
C ALA A 79 19.36 -4.37 -3.19
N GLU A 80 18.97 -5.64 -3.36
CA GLU A 80 17.76 -6.03 -4.10
C GLU A 80 16.47 -5.51 -3.43
N ALA A 81 16.40 -5.63 -2.10
CA ALA A 81 15.30 -5.07 -1.30
C ALA A 81 15.27 -3.54 -1.43
N SER A 82 16.41 -2.86 -1.30
CA SER A 82 16.52 -1.40 -1.46
C SER A 82 16.15 -0.94 -2.88
N ARG A 83 16.54 -1.68 -3.93
CA ARG A 83 16.19 -1.40 -5.32
C ARG A 83 14.68 -1.43 -5.57
N THR A 84 13.95 -2.23 -4.80
CA THR A 84 12.48 -2.33 -4.90
C THR A 84 11.76 -1.05 -4.45
N ALA A 85 12.40 -0.22 -3.62
CA ALA A 85 11.95 1.13 -3.29
C ALA A 85 12.65 2.21 -4.15
N HIS A 86 13.92 2.01 -4.50
CA HIS A 86 14.76 2.98 -5.21
C HIS A 86 15.36 2.35 -6.48
N PRO A 87 14.71 2.45 -7.65
CA PRO A 87 15.11 1.72 -8.86
C PRO A 87 16.57 1.91 -9.31
N HIS A 88 17.19 3.03 -8.95
CA HIS A 88 18.57 3.38 -9.28
C HIS A 88 19.63 2.72 -8.38
N VAL A 89 19.26 2.00 -7.32
CA VAL A 89 20.24 1.30 -6.45
C VAL A 89 20.88 0.14 -7.21
N PRO A 90 22.21 0.14 -7.41
CA PRO A 90 22.89 -0.96 -8.07
C PRO A 90 22.95 -2.19 -7.15
N VAL A 91 22.64 -3.36 -7.70
CA VAL A 91 22.72 -4.64 -6.97
C VAL A 91 24.03 -5.33 -7.32
N PRO A 92 24.90 -5.65 -6.33
CA PRO A 92 26.16 -6.35 -6.59
C PRO A 92 25.94 -7.71 -7.27
N GLY A 93 26.81 -8.03 -8.23
CA GLY A 93 26.89 -9.36 -8.83
C GLY A 93 27.45 -10.41 -7.86
N PRO A 94 27.43 -11.70 -8.26
CA PRO A 94 28.06 -12.78 -7.51
C PRO A 94 29.59 -12.62 -7.40
N VAL A 95 30.20 -13.23 -6.38
CA VAL A 95 31.67 -13.25 -6.16
C VAL A 95 32.36 -14.25 -7.09
N GLY A 96 31.68 -15.34 -7.43
CA GLY A 96 32.21 -16.42 -8.27
C GLY A 96 31.12 -17.18 -9.03
N PRO A 97 31.48 -18.23 -9.79
CA PRO A 97 30.54 -18.97 -10.64
C PRO A 97 29.38 -19.60 -9.85
N GLU A 98 29.64 -20.01 -8.60
CA GLU A 98 28.64 -20.57 -7.67
C GLU A 98 27.43 -19.65 -7.47
N GLY A 99 27.63 -18.33 -7.56
CA GLY A 99 26.58 -17.34 -7.31
C GLY A 99 25.47 -17.30 -8.36
N ALA A 100 25.67 -17.93 -9.53
CA ALA A 100 24.59 -18.16 -10.48
C ALA A 100 23.46 -19.03 -9.89
N ALA A 101 23.78 -19.95 -8.96
CA ALA A 101 22.80 -20.79 -8.30
C ALA A 101 21.90 -20.01 -7.31
N THR A 102 22.27 -18.78 -6.96
CA THR A 102 21.56 -17.94 -5.98
C THR A 102 20.64 -16.89 -6.63
N GLU A 103 20.69 -16.70 -7.96
CA GLU A 103 19.78 -15.80 -8.69
C GLU A 103 18.29 -16.09 -8.44
N PRO A 104 17.82 -17.37 -8.37
CA PRO A 104 16.43 -17.65 -8.04
C PRO A 104 16.02 -17.13 -6.64
N VAL A 105 16.96 -17.06 -5.69
CA VAL A 105 16.71 -16.52 -4.34
C VAL A 105 16.49 -15.01 -4.39
N LEU A 106 17.28 -14.28 -5.19
CA LEU A 106 17.05 -12.84 -5.40
C LEU A 106 15.74 -12.56 -6.16
N ALA A 107 15.40 -13.37 -7.16
CA ALA A 107 14.13 -13.26 -7.87
C ALA A 107 12.92 -13.52 -6.94
N ALA A 108 13.01 -14.54 -6.08
CA ALA A 108 12.02 -14.82 -5.05
C ALA A 108 11.92 -13.68 -4.03
N LEU A 109 13.06 -13.14 -3.56
CA LEU A 109 13.10 -12.00 -2.65
C LEU A 109 12.43 -10.76 -3.25
N ARG A 110 12.79 -10.36 -4.48
CA ARG A 110 12.14 -9.23 -5.18
C ARG A 110 10.63 -9.44 -5.25
N THR A 111 10.20 -10.65 -5.61
CA THR A 111 8.78 -10.97 -5.72
C THR A 111 8.08 -10.84 -4.37
N ALA A 112 8.65 -11.39 -3.30
CA ALA A 112 8.12 -11.29 -1.94
C ALA A 112 8.05 -9.83 -1.46
N VAL A 113 9.11 -9.03 -1.65
CA VAL A 113 9.14 -7.61 -1.26
C VAL A 113 8.12 -6.79 -2.06
N LEU A 114 7.95 -7.05 -3.37
CA LEU A 114 6.93 -6.38 -4.19
C LEU A 114 5.50 -6.74 -3.75
N GLN A 115 5.24 -8.01 -3.42
CA GLN A 115 3.92 -8.43 -2.91
C GLN A 115 3.63 -7.83 -1.53
N GLU A 116 4.61 -7.83 -0.64
CA GLU A 116 4.48 -7.22 0.69
C GLU A 116 4.28 -5.71 0.60
N ARG A 117 5.04 -5.00 -0.25
CA ARG A 117 4.83 -3.57 -0.53
C ARG A 117 3.41 -3.31 -1.02
N LYS A 118 2.88 -4.10 -1.97
CA LYS A 118 1.48 -4.00 -2.43
C LYS A 118 0.46 -4.26 -1.32
N ARG A 119 0.72 -5.24 -0.45
CA ARG A 119 -0.16 -5.60 0.67
C ARG A 119 -0.23 -4.47 1.71
N VAL A 120 0.92 -3.92 2.10
CA VAL A 120 1.03 -2.78 3.01
C VAL A 120 0.37 -1.54 2.41
N ASP A 121 0.61 -1.26 1.14
CA ASP A 121 0.02 -0.11 0.43
C ASP A 121 -1.50 -0.23 0.29
N ALA A 122 -2.03 -1.43 0.01
CA ALA A 122 -3.45 -1.71 0.00
C ALA A 122 -4.09 -1.55 1.39
N ALA A 123 -3.41 -2.00 2.45
CA ALA A 123 -3.87 -1.82 3.83
C ALA A 123 -3.87 -0.35 4.27
N ALA A 124 -2.81 0.41 3.96
CA ALA A 124 -2.72 1.84 4.21
C ALA A 124 -3.83 2.62 3.48
N ARG A 125 -4.04 2.33 2.19
CA ARG A 125 -5.12 2.89 1.38
C ARG A 125 -6.51 2.55 1.95
N ALA A 126 -6.70 1.34 2.47
CA ALA A 126 -7.96 0.94 3.09
C ALA A 126 -8.22 1.65 4.44
N GLY A 127 -7.20 1.76 5.30
CA GLY A 127 -7.28 2.50 6.56
C GLY A 127 -7.57 3.98 6.32
N MET A 128 -6.78 4.64 5.47
CA MET A 128 -6.98 6.05 5.14
C MET A 128 -8.35 6.31 4.52
N ARG A 129 -8.86 5.42 3.65
CA ARG A 129 -10.23 5.53 3.10
C ARG A 129 -11.31 5.50 4.19
N GLY A 130 -11.14 4.67 5.23
CA GLY A 130 -12.03 4.63 6.39
C GLY A 130 -12.04 5.96 7.14
N THR A 131 -10.85 6.40 7.59
CA THR A 131 -10.68 7.66 8.32
C THR A 131 -11.15 8.87 7.50
N THR A 132 -10.85 8.94 6.20
CA THR A 132 -11.31 10.02 5.33
C THR A 132 -12.83 10.06 5.22
N ARG A 133 -13.51 8.90 5.13
CA ARG A 133 -14.97 8.82 5.09
C ARG A 133 -15.61 9.28 6.40
N GLU A 134 -15.01 8.97 7.54
CA GLU A 134 -15.44 9.45 8.86
C GLU A 134 -15.27 10.97 9.00
N ILE A 135 -14.14 11.51 8.55
CA ILE A 135 -13.88 12.96 8.48
C ILE A 135 -14.92 13.65 7.59
N GLN A 136 -15.14 13.17 6.36
CA GLN A 136 -16.16 13.72 5.45
C GLN A 136 -17.55 13.72 6.09
N ALA A 137 -17.97 12.61 6.72
CA ALA A 137 -19.25 12.53 7.41
C ALA A 137 -19.37 13.53 8.57
N SER A 138 -18.26 13.88 9.22
CA SER A 138 -18.25 14.92 10.27
C SER A 138 -18.30 16.34 9.70
N LEU A 139 -17.62 16.60 8.58
CA LEU A 139 -17.62 17.90 7.90
C LEU A 139 -18.99 18.22 7.27
N TYR A 140 -19.69 17.20 6.73
CA TYR A 140 -21.08 17.37 6.29
C TYR A 140 -22.03 17.70 7.46
N ARG A 141 -21.91 17.01 8.61
CA ARG A 141 -22.69 17.37 9.81
C ARG A 141 -22.38 18.79 10.31
N LEU A 142 -21.12 19.21 10.24
CA LEU A 142 -20.74 20.58 10.59
C LEU A 142 -21.35 21.59 9.60
N GLN A 143 -21.38 21.26 8.31
CA GLN A 143 -22.03 22.08 7.28
C GLN A 143 -23.53 22.25 7.55
N ASP A 144 -24.25 21.17 7.89
CA ASP A 144 -25.67 21.23 8.26
C ASP A 144 -25.92 22.10 9.52
N ILE A 145 -25.03 22.02 10.52
CA ILE A 145 -25.12 22.85 11.73
C ILE A 145 -24.86 24.33 11.41
N LEU A 146 -23.87 24.65 10.57
CA LEU A 146 -23.55 26.02 10.17
C LEU A 146 -24.69 26.65 9.35
N HIS A 147 -25.24 25.94 8.37
CA HIS A 147 -26.45 26.35 7.65
C HIS A 147 -27.64 26.58 8.61
N GLY A 148 -27.84 25.68 9.57
CA GLY A 148 -28.89 25.82 10.58
C GLY A 148 -28.68 26.99 11.55
N LEU A 149 -27.45 27.45 11.75
CA LEU A 149 -27.15 28.67 12.49
C LEU A 149 -27.40 29.92 11.65
N GLN A 150 -26.92 29.95 10.40
CA GLN A 150 -27.15 31.03 9.43
C GLN A 150 -28.66 31.28 9.18
N GLN A 151 -29.49 30.23 9.22
CA GLN A 151 -30.94 30.37 9.07
C GLN A 151 -31.67 30.84 10.33
N ARG A 152 -31.05 30.72 11.52
CA ARG A 152 -31.67 31.08 12.81
C ARG A 152 -31.28 32.47 13.31
N TYR A 153 -30.12 32.97 12.92
CA TYR A 153 -29.56 34.22 13.43
C TYR A 153 -29.20 35.16 12.27
N ASP A 154 -29.79 36.36 12.29
CA ASP A 154 -29.64 37.41 11.27
C ASP A 154 -28.82 38.61 11.81
N GLU A 155 -27.80 38.29 12.64
CA GLU A 155 -26.89 39.28 13.23
C GLU A 155 -25.68 39.47 12.31
N PRO A 156 -25.39 40.70 11.79
CA PRO A 156 -24.37 40.88 10.74
C PRO A 156 -22.95 40.45 11.13
N GLU A 157 -22.56 40.65 12.39
CA GLU A 157 -21.23 40.27 12.91
C GLU A 157 -21.11 38.74 12.99
N LEU A 158 -22.13 38.07 13.53
CA LEU A 158 -22.21 36.60 13.57
C LEU A 158 -22.28 35.98 12.17
N ALA A 159 -22.97 36.63 11.21
CA ALA A 159 -23.03 36.16 9.82
C ALA A 159 -21.64 36.15 9.16
N GLN A 160 -20.77 37.13 9.45
CA GLN A 160 -19.40 37.16 8.95
C GLN A 160 -18.54 36.02 9.55
N ASP A 161 -18.68 35.74 10.84
CA ASP A 161 -17.98 34.63 11.51
C ASP A 161 -18.48 33.27 10.99
N LEU A 162 -19.80 33.08 10.86
CA LEU A 162 -20.40 31.86 10.30
C LEU A 162 -20.00 31.63 8.84
N TYR A 163 -19.90 32.69 8.03
CA TYR A 163 -19.39 32.59 6.65
C TYR A 163 -17.92 32.15 6.62
N SER A 164 -17.11 32.68 7.54
CA SER A 164 -15.68 32.32 7.66
C SER A 164 -15.50 30.85 8.10
N LEU A 165 -16.34 30.37 9.03
CA LEU A 165 -16.36 28.98 9.48
C LEU A 165 -16.83 28.01 8.40
N ASP A 166 -17.87 28.37 7.64
CA ASP A 166 -18.36 27.53 6.54
C ASP A 166 -17.30 27.42 5.42
N HIS A 167 -16.64 28.53 5.08
CA HIS A 167 -15.54 28.52 4.11
C HIS A 167 -14.37 27.58 4.51
N GLU A 168 -13.96 27.58 5.79
CA GLU A 168 -12.93 26.64 6.28
C GLU A 168 -13.43 25.19 6.33
N ASN A 169 -14.73 24.97 6.57
CA ASN A 169 -15.37 23.65 6.49
C ASN A 169 -15.41 23.15 5.04
N GLU A 170 -15.77 23.99 4.06
CA GLU A 170 -15.74 23.68 2.63
C GLU A 170 -14.31 23.36 2.14
N GLN A 171 -13.31 24.15 2.56
CA GLN A 171 -11.89 23.84 2.29
C GLN A 171 -11.49 22.48 2.88
N SER A 172 -11.91 22.19 4.11
CA SER A 172 -11.63 20.91 4.77
C SER A 172 -12.31 19.74 4.05
N LEU A 173 -13.54 19.92 3.59
CA LEU A 173 -14.30 18.94 2.83
C LEU A 173 -13.62 18.63 1.48
N ARG A 174 -13.16 19.66 0.78
CA ARG A 174 -12.36 19.55 -0.45
C ARG A 174 -11.06 18.77 -0.21
N ARG A 175 -10.30 19.08 0.84
CA ARG A 175 -9.07 18.32 1.20
C ARG A 175 -9.37 16.85 1.51
N ALA A 176 -10.47 16.59 2.23
CA ALA A 176 -10.93 15.22 2.49
C ALA A 176 -11.38 14.49 1.21
N GLN A 177 -12.03 15.19 0.26
CA GLN A 177 -12.39 14.63 -1.04
C GLN A 177 -11.15 14.24 -1.87
N VAL A 178 -10.12 15.10 -1.92
CA VAL A 178 -8.85 14.81 -2.59
C VAL A 178 -8.17 13.58 -1.98
N ALA A 179 -8.13 13.49 -0.65
CA ALA A 179 -7.63 12.30 0.06
C ALA A 179 -8.47 11.04 -0.25
N ALA A 180 -9.79 11.18 -0.40
CA ALA A 180 -10.69 10.08 -0.75
C ALA A 180 -10.43 9.56 -2.18
N VAL A 181 -10.22 10.47 -3.15
CA VAL A 181 -9.86 10.14 -4.53
C VAL A 181 -8.55 9.36 -4.56
N VAL A 182 -7.48 9.83 -3.89
CA VAL A 182 -6.20 9.09 -3.78
C VAL A 182 -6.40 7.73 -3.10
N CYS A 183 -7.32 7.63 -2.14
CA CYS A 183 -7.75 6.37 -1.53
C CYS A 183 -8.51 5.41 -2.46
N GLY A 184 -8.78 5.78 -3.71
CA GLY A 184 -9.61 5.02 -4.64
C GLY A 184 -11.09 4.99 -4.25
N ALA A 185 -11.57 5.98 -3.48
CA ALA A 185 -13.00 6.18 -3.31
C ALA A 185 -13.61 6.72 -4.62
N TRP A 186 -14.87 6.38 -4.86
CA TRP A 186 -15.60 6.87 -6.02
C TRP A 186 -15.89 8.38 -5.92
N VAL A 187 -15.84 9.06 -7.06
CA VAL A 187 -15.88 10.52 -7.18
C VAL A 187 -17.33 11.05 -7.14
N GLY A 188 -17.99 10.88 -5.99
CA GLY A 188 -19.34 11.40 -5.74
C GLY A 188 -20.47 10.74 -6.54
N LEU A 189 -21.69 11.22 -6.37
CA LEU A 189 -22.79 10.90 -7.29
C LEU A 189 -22.56 11.66 -8.61
N ALA A 190 -22.82 11.02 -9.75
CA ALA A 190 -22.76 11.69 -11.04
C ALA A 190 -23.67 12.93 -11.01
N ARG A 191 -23.12 14.08 -11.41
CA ARG A 191 -23.87 15.34 -11.45
C ARG A 191 -24.83 15.33 -12.63
N GLU A 192 -25.78 16.25 -12.65
CA GLU A 192 -26.41 16.64 -13.91
C GLU A 192 -25.35 17.24 -14.86
N GLU A 193 -25.63 17.30 -16.16
CA GLU A 193 -24.74 17.98 -17.10
C GLU A 193 -24.51 19.44 -16.68
N SER A 194 -23.30 19.95 -16.88
CA SER A 194 -22.89 21.28 -16.41
C SER A 194 -22.01 21.96 -17.43
N HIS A 195 -22.11 23.28 -17.59
CA HIS A 195 -21.23 24.04 -18.49
C HIS A 195 -19.78 23.83 -18.08
N LEU A 196 -18.87 23.63 -19.04
CA LEU A 196 -17.46 23.33 -18.73
C LEU A 196 -16.82 24.47 -17.92
N VAL A 197 -17.19 25.71 -18.25
CA VAL A 197 -16.78 26.90 -17.49
C VAL A 197 -17.24 26.87 -16.04
N ASP A 198 -18.43 26.35 -15.75
CA ASP A 198 -18.98 26.23 -14.38
C ASP A 198 -18.28 25.12 -13.58
N ALA A 199 -17.85 24.04 -14.23
CA ALA A 199 -17.01 23.02 -13.59
C ALA A 199 -15.61 23.56 -13.23
N VAL A 200 -14.98 24.34 -14.11
CA VAL A 200 -13.67 24.97 -13.88
C VAL A 200 -13.73 26.12 -12.86
N THR A 201 -14.86 26.84 -12.78
CA THR A 201 -15.01 28.03 -11.92
C THR A 201 -15.74 27.78 -10.61
N GLY A 202 -16.65 26.81 -10.54
CA GLY A 202 -17.56 26.65 -9.41
C GLY A 202 -16.85 26.44 -8.08
N GLY A 203 -15.69 25.79 -8.08
CA GLY A 203 -14.85 25.59 -6.89
C GLY A 203 -13.90 26.74 -6.54
N GLN A 204 -13.76 27.76 -7.39
CA GLN A 204 -12.69 28.76 -7.25
C GLN A 204 -12.82 29.59 -5.98
N ALA A 205 -14.03 29.99 -5.58
CA ALA A 205 -14.25 30.80 -4.38
C ALA A 205 -13.74 30.15 -3.08
N ARG A 206 -13.50 28.83 -3.07
CA ARG A 206 -12.94 28.05 -1.95
C ARG A 206 -11.42 28.02 -1.91
N LEU A 207 -10.74 28.56 -2.93
CA LEU A 207 -9.29 28.58 -3.02
C LEU A 207 -8.74 29.85 -2.38
N SER A 208 -7.71 29.70 -1.56
CA SER A 208 -7.03 30.87 -0.98
C SER A 208 -6.41 31.72 -2.09
N GLY A 209 -6.75 33.00 -2.14
CA GLY A 209 -6.29 33.92 -3.19
C GLY A 209 -7.02 33.83 -4.53
N TYR A 210 -8.19 33.20 -4.62
CA TYR A 210 -8.96 33.01 -5.87
C TYR A 210 -9.17 34.28 -6.72
N ARG A 211 -9.18 35.47 -6.12
CA ARG A 211 -9.27 36.77 -6.81
C ARG A 211 -8.12 37.04 -7.81
N ARG A 212 -7.00 36.31 -7.66
CA ARG A 212 -5.83 36.30 -8.56
C ARG A 212 -6.05 35.47 -9.83
N VAL A 213 -7.09 34.63 -9.89
CA VAL A 213 -7.43 33.84 -11.07
C VAL A 213 -8.04 34.77 -12.14
N LYS A 214 -7.51 34.70 -13.37
CA LYS A 214 -7.97 35.46 -14.54
C LYS A 214 -8.41 34.50 -15.64
N LEU A 215 -9.73 34.33 -15.76
CA LEU A 215 -10.35 33.43 -16.72
C LEU A 215 -10.57 34.12 -18.06
N HIS A 216 -10.07 33.50 -19.13
CA HIS A 216 -10.40 33.79 -20.51
C HIS A 216 -11.17 32.58 -21.06
N ASN A 217 -12.44 32.80 -21.37
CA ASN A 217 -13.32 31.78 -21.94
C ASN A 217 -13.49 32.04 -23.44
N HIS A 218 -12.98 31.14 -24.27
CA HIS A 218 -13.09 31.17 -25.73
C HIS A 218 -13.93 30.01 -26.27
N LEU A 219 -14.74 29.37 -25.41
CA LEU A 219 -15.68 28.32 -25.80
C LEU A 219 -16.96 28.90 -26.38
N ASP A 220 -17.58 28.15 -27.29
CA ASP A 220 -18.93 28.43 -27.77
C ASP A 220 -19.94 28.38 -26.59
N PRO A 221 -20.92 29.30 -26.54
CA PRO A 221 -21.98 29.27 -25.55
C PRO A 221 -22.68 27.90 -25.52
N GLY A 222 -22.83 27.32 -24.34
CA GLY A 222 -23.47 26.01 -24.17
C GLY A 222 -22.51 24.82 -24.20
N THR A 223 -21.19 25.04 -24.38
CA THR A 223 -20.17 23.98 -24.24
C THR A 223 -20.20 23.40 -22.82
N ALA A 224 -20.66 22.16 -22.70
CA ALA A 224 -20.96 21.50 -21.44
C ALA A 224 -20.21 20.16 -21.30
N LEU A 225 -20.31 19.57 -20.11
CA LEU A 225 -19.74 18.28 -19.73
C LEU A 225 -20.87 17.28 -19.49
N VAL A 226 -20.67 16.05 -19.95
CA VAL A 226 -21.53 14.92 -19.59
C VAL A 226 -21.48 14.66 -18.08
N SER A 227 -22.59 14.21 -17.50
CA SER A 227 -22.80 13.97 -16.06
C SER A 227 -21.64 13.34 -15.27
N HIS A 228 -20.94 12.37 -15.87
CA HIS A 228 -19.85 11.64 -15.19
C HIS A 228 -18.48 12.34 -15.30
N ALA A 229 -18.33 13.34 -16.16
CA ALA A 229 -17.11 14.12 -16.34
C ALA A 229 -17.05 15.39 -15.48
N VAL A 230 -18.22 15.92 -15.06
CA VAL A 230 -18.34 17.17 -14.28
C VAL A 230 -17.49 17.16 -13.01
N GLU A 231 -17.65 16.15 -12.15
CA GLU A 231 -16.95 16.10 -10.85
C GLU A 231 -15.43 15.84 -11.01
N PRO A 232 -14.96 14.89 -11.85
CA PRO A 232 -13.52 14.75 -12.14
C PRO A 232 -12.87 16.03 -12.68
N VAL A 233 -13.50 16.71 -13.64
CA VAL A 233 -12.99 17.97 -14.21
C VAL A 233 -12.94 19.06 -13.14
N ALA A 234 -13.98 19.20 -12.31
CA ALA A 234 -14.01 20.17 -11.23
C ALA A 234 -12.90 19.94 -10.19
N ILE A 235 -12.63 18.68 -9.82
CA ILE A 235 -11.54 18.35 -8.88
C ILE A 235 -10.17 18.62 -9.51
N ILE A 236 -9.92 18.19 -10.76
CA ILE A 236 -8.64 18.44 -11.44
C ILE A 236 -8.41 19.95 -11.58
N ALA A 237 -9.39 20.70 -12.07
CA ALA A 237 -9.29 22.15 -12.22
C ALA A 237 -9.02 22.83 -10.87
N ALA A 238 -9.74 22.43 -9.81
CA ALA A 238 -9.52 22.97 -8.48
C ALA A 238 -8.12 22.64 -7.93
N GLU A 239 -7.57 21.45 -8.16
CA GLU A 239 -6.21 21.07 -7.74
C GLU A 239 -5.13 21.81 -8.52
N LEU A 240 -5.28 21.96 -9.84
CA LEU A 240 -4.34 22.74 -10.65
C LEU A 240 -4.32 24.21 -10.22
N LEU A 241 -5.49 24.80 -9.95
CA LEU A 241 -5.59 26.19 -9.48
C LEU A 241 -5.06 26.38 -8.07
N ASP A 242 -5.30 25.46 -7.14
CA ASP A 242 -4.76 25.53 -5.77
C ASP A 242 -3.22 25.45 -5.78
N ASN A 243 -2.64 24.56 -6.59
CA ASN A 243 -1.18 24.49 -6.78
C ASN A 243 -0.62 25.78 -7.39
N ALA A 244 -1.21 26.27 -8.50
CA ALA A 244 -0.79 27.51 -9.14
C ALA A 244 -0.84 28.73 -8.20
N LEU A 245 -1.91 28.86 -7.41
CA LEU A 245 -2.09 29.94 -6.44
C LEU A 245 -1.11 29.86 -5.27
N ARG A 246 -0.79 28.65 -4.78
CA ARG A 246 0.17 28.42 -3.68
C ARG A 246 1.62 28.68 -4.09
N HIS A 247 1.99 28.31 -5.31
CA HIS A 247 3.37 28.41 -5.80
C HIS A 247 3.70 29.73 -6.50
N SER A 248 2.69 30.55 -6.82
CA SER A 248 2.84 31.90 -7.37
C SER A 248 2.91 32.98 -6.29
N SER A 249 3.76 34.00 -6.48
CA SER A 249 3.84 35.19 -5.61
C SER A 249 2.48 35.87 -5.42
N PRO A 250 2.12 36.38 -4.22
CA PRO A 250 0.82 37.04 -3.99
C PRO A 250 0.47 38.15 -4.98
N ASP A 251 1.47 38.84 -5.52
CA ASP A 251 1.32 39.94 -6.49
C ASP A 251 1.08 39.48 -7.93
N THR A 252 1.26 38.19 -8.24
CA THR A 252 1.03 37.65 -9.59
C THR A 252 -0.36 37.03 -9.73
N SER A 253 -0.91 37.11 -10.95
CA SER A 253 -2.17 36.48 -11.33
C SER A 253 -1.92 35.08 -11.91
N VAL A 254 -2.88 34.18 -11.73
CA VAL A 254 -2.93 32.86 -12.40
C VAL A 254 -3.88 33.00 -13.58
N VAL A 255 -3.39 32.71 -14.79
CA VAL A 255 -4.18 32.85 -16.02
C VAL A 255 -4.81 31.50 -16.36
N VAL A 256 -6.09 31.50 -16.68
CA VAL A 256 -6.84 30.31 -17.10
C VAL A 256 -7.43 30.56 -18.48
N ASN A 257 -7.14 29.68 -19.43
CA ASN A 257 -7.66 29.74 -20.80
C ASN A 257 -8.50 28.50 -21.09
N LEU A 258 -9.72 28.69 -21.58
CA LEU A 258 -10.60 27.62 -22.05
C LEU A 258 -10.80 27.78 -23.55
N GLU A 259 -10.32 26.82 -24.34
CA GLU A 259 -10.35 26.88 -25.80
C GLU A 259 -10.67 25.53 -26.44
N HIS A 260 -11.40 25.56 -27.55
CA HIS A 260 -11.62 24.38 -28.39
C HIS A 260 -10.34 24.00 -29.14
N VAL A 261 -10.00 22.71 -29.08
CA VAL A 261 -8.87 22.10 -29.78
C VAL A 261 -9.37 20.94 -30.65
N HIS A 262 -8.51 20.38 -31.52
CA HIS A 262 -8.94 19.39 -32.52
C HIS A 262 -9.71 18.17 -31.95
N ASN A 263 -9.39 17.75 -30.72
CA ASN A 263 -9.96 16.56 -30.08
C ASN A 263 -10.94 16.85 -28.93
N GLY A 264 -11.26 18.11 -28.62
CA GLY A 264 -12.09 18.47 -27.47
C GLY A 264 -11.81 19.89 -26.96
N VAL A 265 -11.75 20.08 -25.65
CA VAL A 265 -11.45 21.38 -25.00
C VAL A 265 -10.16 21.29 -24.19
N ALA A 266 -9.29 22.28 -24.37
CA ALA A 266 -8.13 22.49 -23.50
C ALA A 266 -8.46 23.52 -22.42
N VAL A 267 -8.19 23.16 -21.17
CA VAL A 267 -8.20 24.03 -20.00
C VAL A 267 -6.74 24.26 -19.59
N THR A 268 -6.17 25.38 -20.02
CA THR A 268 -4.78 25.75 -19.69
C THR A 268 -4.76 26.64 -18.46
N VAL A 269 -3.96 26.26 -17.45
CA VAL A 269 -3.66 27.05 -16.26
C VAL A 269 -2.18 27.44 -16.31
N ASP A 270 -1.91 28.74 -16.42
CA ASP A 270 -0.57 29.32 -16.43
C ASP A 270 -0.31 30.08 -15.14
N ASP A 271 0.76 29.70 -14.44
CA ASP A 271 1.20 30.35 -13.21
C ASP A 271 2.51 31.15 -13.41
N ALA A 272 2.79 32.05 -12.47
CA ALA A 272 3.99 32.88 -12.44
C ALA A 272 4.75 32.64 -11.12
N GLY A 273 4.90 31.36 -10.78
CA GLY A 273 5.60 30.87 -9.61
C GLY A 273 7.06 30.50 -9.87
N VAL A 274 7.62 29.73 -8.94
CA VAL A 274 9.03 29.28 -8.98
C VAL A 274 9.35 28.25 -10.08
N GLY A 275 8.32 27.71 -10.74
CA GLY A 275 8.45 26.64 -11.73
C GLY A 275 8.83 25.29 -11.11
N MET A 276 9.19 24.33 -11.98
CA MET A 276 9.71 23.01 -11.58
C MET A 276 11.03 22.71 -12.29
N ALA A 277 11.98 22.12 -11.57
CA ALA A 277 13.21 21.58 -12.15
C ALA A 277 12.88 20.45 -13.16
N PRO A 278 13.75 20.16 -14.15
CA PRO A 278 13.44 19.18 -15.20
C PRO A 278 13.08 17.78 -14.66
N ASP A 279 13.83 17.27 -13.68
CA ASP A 279 13.58 15.95 -13.08
C ASP A 279 12.30 15.92 -12.24
N GLU A 280 12.02 16.99 -11.51
CA GLU A 280 10.79 17.16 -10.73
C GLU A 280 9.56 17.23 -11.65
N ARG A 281 9.67 17.98 -12.75
CA ARG A 281 8.62 18.07 -13.76
C ARG A 281 8.38 16.74 -14.46
N ALA A 282 9.43 15.99 -14.78
CA ALA A 282 9.31 14.64 -15.32
C ALA A 282 8.72 13.63 -14.32
N ALA A 283 8.92 13.84 -13.01
CA ALA A 283 8.23 13.07 -11.98
C ALA A 283 6.75 13.48 -11.86
N ALA A 284 6.45 14.78 -11.81
CA ALA A 284 5.10 15.31 -11.78
C ALA A 284 4.27 14.86 -13.00
N GLN A 285 4.85 14.92 -14.21
CA GLN A 285 4.22 14.44 -15.44
C GLN A 285 3.85 12.95 -15.36
N ARG A 286 4.76 12.10 -14.87
CA ARG A 286 4.46 10.66 -14.70
C ARG A 286 3.34 10.40 -13.70
N VAL A 287 3.23 11.22 -12.66
CA VAL A 287 2.13 11.12 -11.69
C VAL A 287 0.81 11.52 -12.35
N VAL A 288 0.71 12.67 -13.00
CA VAL A 288 -0.56 13.14 -13.61
C VAL A 288 -0.97 12.39 -14.87
N ALA A 289 -0.05 11.70 -15.55
CA ALA A 289 -0.34 10.87 -16.72
C ALA A 289 -1.16 9.61 -16.40
N GLY A 290 -1.30 9.22 -15.13
CA GLY A 290 -2.16 8.10 -14.71
C GLY A 290 -1.74 6.70 -15.17
N THR A 291 -0.60 6.57 -15.86
CA THR A 291 -0.13 5.31 -16.47
C THR A 291 0.16 4.23 -15.44
N ASP A 292 0.75 4.61 -14.31
CA ASP A 292 1.10 3.74 -13.20
C ASP A 292 0.13 3.92 -12.02
N PRO A 293 -0.19 2.86 -11.25
CA PRO A 293 -0.99 3.00 -10.04
C PRO A 293 -0.27 3.85 -8.97
N ILE A 294 -0.97 4.83 -8.40
CA ILE A 294 -0.45 5.66 -7.31
C ILE A 294 -0.24 4.81 -6.06
N MET A 295 1.01 4.66 -5.63
CA MET A 295 1.39 4.03 -4.37
C MET A 295 1.47 5.08 -3.25
N PHE A 296 0.89 4.78 -2.10
CA PHE A 296 0.92 5.65 -0.91
C PHE A 296 2.33 5.84 -0.38
N SER A 297 3.15 4.77 -0.51
CA SER A 297 4.58 4.79 -0.21
C SER A 297 5.38 5.83 -1.02
N ASP A 298 4.87 6.30 -2.16
CA ASP A 298 5.57 7.20 -3.08
C ASP A 298 5.07 8.67 -2.97
N LEU A 299 4.10 8.97 -2.10
CA LEU A 299 3.52 10.31 -1.93
C LEU A 299 4.44 11.31 -1.19
N GLY A 300 5.46 10.81 -0.48
CA GLY A 300 6.37 11.61 0.34
C GLY A 300 5.84 11.96 1.74
N ASP A 301 6.63 12.75 2.47
CA ASP A 301 6.31 13.25 3.82
C ASP A 301 6.56 14.77 3.88
N PRO A 302 5.51 15.61 4.06
CA PRO A 302 4.10 15.25 4.10
C PRO A 302 3.58 14.74 2.73
N PRO A 303 2.51 13.93 2.70
CA PRO A 303 2.01 13.30 1.47
C PRO A 303 1.44 14.32 0.48
N ARG A 304 2.01 14.37 -0.73
CA ARG A 304 1.59 15.28 -1.82
C ARG A 304 0.40 14.72 -2.58
N MET A 305 -0.80 14.86 -2.00
CA MET A 305 -2.02 14.26 -2.52
C MET A 305 -2.58 14.88 -3.80
N GLY A 306 -2.29 16.16 -4.11
CA GLY A 306 -2.96 16.88 -5.20
C GLY A 306 -2.68 16.32 -6.61
N LEU A 307 -1.40 16.30 -7.02
CA LEU A 307 -1.01 15.67 -8.30
C LEU A 307 -1.37 14.18 -8.34
N ALA A 308 -1.32 13.50 -7.20
CA ALA A 308 -1.71 12.09 -7.09
C ALA A 308 -3.22 11.87 -7.29
N ALA A 309 -4.08 12.79 -6.83
CA ALA A 309 -5.51 12.77 -7.10
C ALA A 309 -5.78 13.01 -8.59
N ILE A 310 -5.09 13.98 -9.21
CA ILE A 310 -5.15 14.22 -10.67
C ILE A 310 -4.78 12.95 -11.42
N GLY A 311 -3.63 12.32 -11.10
CA GLY A 311 -3.18 11.07 -11.72
C GLY A 311 -4.13 9.89 -11.54
N GLN A 312 -4.84 9.84 -10.41
CA GLN A 312 -5.88 8.83 -10.17
C GLN A 312 -7.14 9.10 -11.00
N LEU A 313 -7.50 10.37 -11.24
CA LEU A 313 -8.65 10.76 -12.07
C LEU A 313 -8.37 10.57 -13.57
N THR A 314 -7.20 10.99 -14.07
CA THR A 314 -6.78 10.75 -15.47
C THR A 314 -6.61 9.26 -15.80
N ARG A 315 -6.43 8.41 -14.77
CA ARG A 315 -6.47 6.95 -14.91
C ARG A 315 -7.88 6.36 -14.95
N GLN A 316 -8.86 7.01 -14.30
CA GLN A 316 -10.22 6.51 -14.14
C GLN A 316 -11.19 7.03 -15.20
N PHE A 317 -10.90 8.18 -15.78
CA PHE A 317 -11.71 8.90 -16.76
C PHE A 317 -10.84 9.23 -17.96
N ASP A 318 -11.43 9.37 -19.15
CA ASP A 318 -10.72 9.73 -20.39
C ASP A 318 -10.32 11.23 -20.42
N LEU A 319 -9.51 11.61 -19.43
CA LEU A 319 -8.98 12.95 -19.20
C LEU A 319 -7.46 12.85 -19.18
N SER A 320 -6.77 13.84 -19.75
CA SER A 320 -5.30 13.89 -19.69
C SER A 320 -4.82 15.25 -19.19
N VAL A 321 -3.71 15.23 -18.45
CA VAL A 321 -3.05 16.44 -17.93
C VAL A 321 -1.59 16.46 -18.35
N ASP A 322 -1.17 17.56 -18.95
CA ASP A 322 0.24 17.85 -19.25
C ASP A 322 0.79 18.97 -18.35
N LEU A 323 1.99 18.75 -17.84
CA LEU A 323 2.84 19.63 -17.04
C LEU A 323 4.25 19.76 -17.66
N SER A 324 4.46 19.25 -18.88
CA SER A 324 5.79 19.15 -19.51
C SER A 324 6.34 20.53 -19.90
N THR A 325 5.45 21.39 -20.37
CA THR A 325 5.76 22.73 -20.88
C THR A 325 5.86 23.74 -19.73
N PRO A 326 6.87 24.63 -19.69
CA PRO A 326 6.91 25.72 -18.71
C PRO A 326 5.88 26.81 -19.07
N SER A 327 5.40 27.57 -18.07
CA SER A 327 4.55 28.72 -18.33
C SER A 327 5.34 29.86 -18.99
N PRO A 328 4.73 30.64 -19.90
CA PRO A 328 5.36 31.83 -20.50
C PRO A 328 5.65 32.93 -19.47
N TYR A 329 5.05 32.86 -18.27
CA TYR A 329 5.32 33.77 -17.15
C TYR A 329 6.43 33.27 -16.21
N GLY A 330 7.16 32.21 -16.59
CA GLY A 330 8.30 31.66 -15.85
C GLY A 330 7.96 30.56 -14.84
N GLY A 331 6.69 30.31 -14.59
CA GLY A 331 6.19 29.30 -13.66
C GLY A 331 5.87 27.95 -14.32
N VAL A 332 4.83 27.28 -13.82
CA VAL A 332 4.31 26.02 -14.40
C VAL A 332 3.11 26.32 -15.31
N ARG A 333 3.04 25.60 -16.44
CA ARG A 333 1.82 25.48 -17.25
C ARG A 333 1.23 24.09 -17.00
N ALA A 334 -0.07 24.05 -16.71
CA ALA A 334 -0.85 22.83 -16.68
C ALA A 334 -1.93 22.85 -17.74
N VAL A 335 -2.05 21.81 -18.54
CA VAL A 335 -3.09 21.68 -19.58
C VAL A 335 -3.92 20.46 -19.27
N LEU A 336 -5.18 20.66 -18.86
CA LEU A 336 -6.18 19.59 -18.81
C LEU A 336 -6.88 19.52 -20.18
N LEU A 337 -6.75 18.39 -20.86
CA LEU A 337 -7.51 18.08 -22.08
C LEU A 337 -8.77 17.28 -21.70
N VAL A 338 -9.92 17.82 -22.08
CA VAL A 338 -11.23 17.16 -21.99
C VAL A 338 -11.59 16.69 -23.39
N ASP A 339 -11.58 15.37 -23.61
CA ASP A 339 -11.88 14.78 -24.92
C ASP A 339 -13.36 14.96 -25.32
N LYS A 340 -13.60 15.05 -26.63
CA LYS A 340 -14.90 15.37 -27.24
C LYS A 340 -16.08 14.49 -26.80
N HIS A 341 -15.87 13.26 -26.35
CA HIS A 341 -16.95 12.36 -25.90
C HIS A 341 -17.36 12.61 -24.44
N LEU A 342 -16.58 13.40 -23.70
CA LEU A 342 -16.92 13.93 -22.39
C LEU A 342 -17.62 15.31 -22.47
N LEU A 343 -17.72 15.88 -23.67
CA LEU A 343 -18.42 17.12 -23.93
C LEU A 343 -19.88 16.86 -24.35
N SER A 344 -20.76 17.76 -23.92
CA SER A 344 -22.15 17.86 -24.37
C SER A 344 -22.46 19.30 -24.75
N HIS A 345 -23.72 19.57 -25.16
CA HIS A 345 -24.20 20.91 -25.42
C HIS A 345 -25.46 21.18 -24.60
N LEU A 346 -25.37 22.12 -23.67
CA LEU A 346 -26.47 22.56 -22.82
C LEU A 346 -26.97 23.94 -23.26
N ASP A 347 -28.23 24.27 -23.04
CA ASP A 347 -28.74 25.63 -23.27
C ASP A 347 -27.93 26.65 -22.43
N PRO A 348 -27.32 27.70 -23.03
CA PRO A 348 -26.60 28.75 -22.30
C PRO A 348 -27.42 29.45 -21.21
N ALA A 349 -28.76 29.42 -21.29
CA ALA A 349 -29.66 29.98 -20.29
C ALA A 349 -29.91 29.04 -19.10
N LEU A 350 -29.70 27.72 -19.26
CA LEU A 350 -29.79 26.78 -18.15
C LEU A 350 -28.59 26.97 -17.21
N ARG A 351 -28.87 27.03 -15.91
CA ARG A 351 -27.87 27.03 -14.83
C ARG A 351 -28.08 25.80 -13.95
N PRO A 352 -27.43 24.66 -14.28
CA PRO A 352 -27.42 23.48 -13.42
C PRO A 352 -26.88 23.81 -12.02
N ALA A 353 -27.15 22.94 -11.05
CA ALA A 353 -26.55 23.06 -9.73
C ALA A 353 -25.02 23.10 -9.85
N ALA A 354 -24.37 24.14 -9.31
CA ALA A 354 -22.93 24.36 -9.50
C ALA A 354 -22.12 23.14 -9.05
N ALA A 355 -21.13 22.73 -9.84
CA ALA A 355 -20.31 21.53 -9.62
C ALA A 355 -19.65 21.46 -8.23
N SER A 356 -19.46 22.62 -7.58
CA SER A 356 -18.93 22.74 -6.22
C SER A 356 -19.95 22.45 -5.12
N THR A 357 -21.25 22.53 -5.36
CA THR A 357 -22.25 22.30 -4.30
C THR A 357 -22.10 20.90 -3.70
N SER A 358 -22.10 20.78 -2.37
CA SER A 358 -22.13 19.47 -1.71
C SER A 358 -23.31 18.66 -2.24
N PRO A 359 -23.14 17.39 -2.66
CA PRO A 359 -24.27 16.56 -3.06
C PRO A 359 -25.23 16.44 -1.86
N SER A 360 -26.39 17.08 -1.95
CA SER A 360 -27.39 17.04 -0.89
C SER A 360 -27.84 15.60 -0.70
N THR A 361 -27.53 15.00 0.44
CA THR A 361 -27.99 13.64 0.78
C THR A 361 -29.47 13.59 1.16
N ARG A 362 -30.20 14.72 1.07
CA ARG A 362 -31.66 14.70 1.03
C ARG A 362 -32.12 14.07 -0.28
N THR A 363 -32.41 12.78 -0.22
CA THR A 363 -33.40 12.14 -1.10
C THR A 363 -34.61 13.08 -1.22
N GLY A 364 -34.97 13.44 -2.45
CA GLY A 364 -35.97 14.47 -2.71
C GLY A 364 -37.27 14.22 -1.96
N GLU A 365 -37.68 15.19 -1.15
CA GLU A 365 -39.04 15.25 -0.64
C GLU A 365 -39.95 15.57 -1.83
N VAL A 366 -40.55 14.53 -2.40
CA VAL A 366 -41.60 14.68 -3.41
C VAL A 366 -42.71 15.52 -2.79
N PRO A 367 -43.10 16.68 -3.37
CA PRO A 367 -44.19 17.47 -2.84
C PRO A 367 -45.46 16.62 -2.81
N ARG A 368 -45.90 16.27 -1.60
CA ARG A 368 -47.20 15.63 -1.41
C ARG A 368 -48.26 16.67 -1.80
N PRO A 369 -49.12 16.42 -2.80
CA PRO A 369 -50.19 17.35 -3.10
C PRO A 369 -51.12 17.44 -1.87
N GLU A 370 -51.33 18.66 -1.38
CA GLU A 370 -52.32 18.90 -0.33
C GLU A 370 -53.73 18.60 -0.88
N PRO A 371 -54.61 17.97 -0.09
CA PRO A 371 -55.99 17.74 -0.51
C PRO A 371 -56.75 19.07 -0.51
N LEU A 372 -57.21 19.53 -1.69
CA LEU A 372 -58.19 20.61 -1.75
C LEU A 372 -59.46 20.19 -1.00
N ALA A 373 -59.84 20.97 0.01
CA ALA A 373 -61.09 20.79 0.72
C ALA A 373 -62.28 21.11 -0.21
N GLU A 374 -63.31 20.27 -0.15
CA GLU A 374 -64.54 20.43 -0.91
C GLU A 374 -65.27 21.72 -0.53
N HIS A 375 -65.71 22.48 -1.54
CA HIS A 375 -66.92 23.30 -1.46
C HIS A 375 -67.83 22.87 -2.62
N ALA A 376 -68.99 22.32 -2.29
CA ALA A 376 -70.00 21.88 -3.24
C ALA A 376 -71.11 22.93 -3.38
N GLU A 377 -71.72 23.02 -4.57
CA GLU A 377 -73.12 23.35 -4.93
C GLU A 377 -73.19 23.60 -6.47
N PRO A 378 -74.33 23.40 -7.18
CA PRO A 378 -74.32 22.38 -8.24
C PRO A 378 -74.93 22.74 -9.63
N ALA A 379 -74.86 21.75 -10.56
CA ALA A 379 -75.67 21.55 -11.79
C ALA A 379 -75.25 22.36 -13.06
N GLU A 380 -75.43 21.93 -14.35
CA GLU A 380 -76.17 20.82 -14.98
C GLU A 380 -75.48 20.21 -16.26
N HIS A 381 -75.61 18.87 -16.44
CA HIS A 381 -75.96 18.10 -17.67
C HIS A 381 -75.05 17.88 -18.92
N ALA A 382 -75.10 16.61 -19.39
CA ALA A 382 -74.79 16.00 -20.71
C ALA A 382 -73.32 15.94 -21.23
N GLY A 383 -72.81 14.84 -21.80
CA GLY A 383 -73.36 13.47 -21.96
C GLY A 383 -72.44 12.50 -22.77
N HIS A 384 -72.82 11.20 -22.80
CA HIS A 384 -72.36 10.12 -23.71
C HIS A 384 -70.98 9.42 -23.55
N ALA A 385 -70.99 8.33 -22.76
CA ALA A 385 -70.64 6.92 -23.10
C ALA A 385 -69.59 6.56 -24.18
N GLY A 386 -68.72 5.58 -23.87
CA GLY A 386 -67.87 4.91 -24.87
C GLY A 386 -66.93 3.77 -24.38
N TYR A 387 -67.49 2.61 -24.02
CA TYR A 387 -66.92 1.24 -24.04
C TYR A 387 -65.53 0.89 -23.46
N ALA A 388 -65.46 -0.29 -22.84
CA ALA A 388 -64.24 -0.97 -22.43
C ALA A 388 -63.90 -2.14 -23.38
N GLU A 389 -62.62 -2.53 -23.48
CA GLU A 389 -62.25 -3.95 -23.50
C GLU A 389 -60.80 -4.20 -23.04
N HIS A 390 -60.57 -5.36 -22.44
CA HIS A 390 -59.25 -5.87 -22.06
C HIS A 390 -58.73 -6.85 -23.12
N ALA A 391 -57.44 -6.80 -23.43
CA ALA A 391 -56.73 -7.91 -24.06
C ALA A 391 -55.28 -7.99 -23.56
N ALA A 392 -54.90 -9.13 -22.97
CA ALA A 392 -53.50 -9.54 -22.80
C ALA A 392 -53.06 -10.39 -24.02
N PRO A 393 -51.74 -10.60 -24.26
CA PRO A 393 -51.16 -11.82 -23.66
C PRO A 393 -49.65 -11.80 -23.30
N ALA A 394 -49.32 -12.61 -22.29
CA ALA A 394 -48.15 -13.49 -22.13
C ALA A 394 -46.70 -13.04 -22.46
N GLY A 395 -45.91 -12.80 -21.39
CA GLY A 395 -44.82 -13.70 -20.98
C GLY A 395 -43.38 -13.46 -21.49
N HIS A 396 -42.40 -13.47 -20.56
CA HIS A 396 -41.29 -14.44 -20.48
C HIS A 396 -40.53 -14.34 -19.14
N ALA A 397 -39.72 -15.36 -18.82
CA ALA A 397 -39.24 -15.70 -17.47
C ALA A 397 -38.01 -14.92 -16.95
N ALA A 398 -37.81 -14.96 -15.63
CA ALA A 398 -36.57 -14.62 -14.93
C ALA A 398 -36.17 -15.76 -13.97
N PRO A 399 -34.88 -16.07 -13.77
CA PRO A 399 -34.42 -17.07 -12.80
C PRO A 399 -34.13 -16.43 -11.42
N ALA A 400 -34.27 -17.22 -10.36
CA ALA A 400 -33.98 -16.83 -8.98
C ALA A 400 -32.90 -17.71 -8.37
N GLU A 401 -32.02 -17.13 -7.55
CA GLU A 401 -31.10 -17.87 -6.68
C GLU A 401 -31.48 -17.75 -5.20
N ARG A 402 -31.02 -18.74 -4.43
CA ARG A 402 -31.67 -19.23 -3.20
C ARG A 402 -30.70 -19.15 -2.02
N ALA A 403 -31.06 -18.39 -0.99
CA ALA A 403 -30.31 -18.35 0.27
C ALA A 403 -30.96 -19.28 1.31
N GLU A 404 -30.19 -20.22 1.86
CA GLU A 404 -30.62 -21.07 2.98
C GLU A 404 -30.09 -20.54 4.32
N ARG A 405 -30.91 -20.70 5.36
CA ARG A 405 -30.69 -20.20 6.73
C ARG A 405 -31.00 -21.33 7.71
N ALA A 406 -30.06 -21.64 8.60
CA ALA A 406 -30.26 -22.51 9.77
C ALA A 406 -29.09 -22.34 10.75
N GLU A 407 -29.16 -22.74 12.02
CA GLU A 407 -30.20 -22.53 13.04
C GLU A 407 -29.50 -22.60 14.42
N ARG A 408 -30.13 -22.11 15.49
CA ARG A 408 -29.54 -21.99 16.84
C ARG A 408 -29.95 -23.15 17.74
N ALA A 409 -29.02 -23.65 18.56
CA ALA A 409 -29.33 -24.47 19.73
C ALA A 409 -28.36 -24.16 20.90
N GLU A 410 -28.89 -24.07 22.12
CA GLU A 410 -28.14 -24.08 23.39
C GLU A 410 -28.05 -25.51 23.94
N PRO A 411 -27.26 -25.77 25.01
CA PRO A 411 -27.95 -26.00 26.28
C PRO A 411 -27.21 -25.66 27.61
N ALA A 412 -28.03 -25.25 28.59
CA ALA A 412 -28.04 -25.65 30.02
C ALA A 412 -26.88 -25.30 31.00
N GLU A 413 -27.31 -24.80 32.17
CA GLU A 413 -26.53 -24.48 33.37
C GLU A 413 -26.18 -25.72 34.21
N HIS A 414 -25.08 -25.68 34.99
CA HIS A 414 -24.95 -26.39 36.27
C HIS A 414 -24.12 -25.57 37.28
N THR A 415 -24.61 -25.52 38.52
CA THR A 415 -24.09 -24.68 39.63
C THR A 415 -23.30 -25.51 40.63
N HIS A 416 -22.15 -25.03 41.13
CA HIS A 416 -21.72 -25.25 42.54
C HIS A 416 -20.52 -24.37 42.94
N ALA A 417 -20.53 -23.94 44.20
CA ALA A 417 -19.46 -23.26 44.95
C ALA A 417 -19.42 -23.86 46.38
N PRO A 418 -18.57 -23.41 47.33
CA PRO A 418 -17.16 -22.96 47.28
C PRO A 418 -16.26 -23.76 48.27
N ALA A 419 -14.96 -23.44 48.38
CA ALA A 419 -14.10 -23.87 49.49
C ALA A 419 -13.09 -22.79 49.92
N GLN A 420 -12.79 -22.68 51.22
CA GLN A 420 -12.00 -21.60 51.86
C GLN A 420 -10.55 -22.02 52.25
N PRO A 421 -9.66 -21.06 52.61
CA PRO A 421 -8.20 -21.26 52.70
C PRO A 421 -7.59 -21.14 54.12
N ALA A 422 -6.33 -21.58 54.29
CA ALA A 422 -5.32 -21.14 55.30
C ALA A 422 -4.02 -21.99 55.20
N PRO A 423 -2.86 -21.60 55.80
CA PRO A 423 -2.33 -20.27 56.11
C PRO A 423 -0.88 -20.03 55.58
N GLY A 424 -0.31 -18.84 55.84
CA GLY A 424 1.11 -18.48 55.57
C GLY A 424 2.10 -18.98 56.66
N PRO A 425 3.24 -18.31 56.93
CA PRO A 425 3.66 -16.93 56.58
C PRO A 425 4.86 -16.93 55.58
N ASP A 426 5.77 -15.94 55.40
CA ASP A 426 6.09 -14.68 56.10
C ASP A 426 6.86 -13.65 55.21
N GLN A 427 7.25 -12.49 55.78
CA GLN A 427 8.26 -11.56 55.23
C GLN A 427 9.20 -11.04 56.35
N PRO A 428 10.41 -10.54 56.00
CA PRO A 428 10.61 -9.09 56.09
C PRO A 428 11.48 -8.49 54.97
N ALA A 429 11.34 -7.18 54.77
CA ALA A 429 12.18 -6.30 53.94
C ALA A 429 12.86 -5.22 54.84
N PRO A 430 13.54 -4.16 54.34
CA PRO A 430 14.12 -3.89 53.01
C PRO A 430 15.61 -3.43 53.07
N ALA A 431 16.27 -3.17 51.93
CA ALA A 431 17.16 -2.00 51.73
C ALA A 431 17.79 -1.92 50.30
N VAL A 432 17.86 -0.68 49.79
CA VAL A 432 18.67 -0.13 48.66
C VAL A 432 18.81 -0.89 47.34
N ASP A 433 18.31 -0.27 46.27
CA ASP A 433 18.52 -0.65 44.87
C ASP A 433 19.58 0.27 44.23
N ASP A 434 20.62 -0.32 43.64
CA ASP A 434 21.65 0.35 42.85
C ASP A 434 21.96 -0.51 41.59
N LEU A 435 22.12 0.16 40.45
CA LEU A 435 21.78 -0.38 39.11
C LEU A 435 22.68 -1.55 38.63
N PRO A 436 22.13 -2.75 38.32
CA PRO A 436 22.92 -3.85 37.77
C PRO A 436 22.93 -3.91 36.23
N ARG A 437 24.13 -3.92 35.65
CA ARG A 437 24.38 -4.08 34.20
C ARG A 437 24.05 -5.50 33.68
N ARG A 438 23.44 -5.59 32.50
CA ARG A 438 23.04 -6.86 31.85
C ARG A 438 24.24 -7.71 31.39
N ARG A 439 24.55 -8.81 32.09
CA ARG A 439 25.39 -9.91 31.56
C ARG A 439 24.58 -10.86 30.68
N ARG A 440 25.13 -11.26 29.53
CA ARG A 440 24.53 -12.24 28.61
C ARG A 440 24.94 -13.66 29.03
N ARG A 441 23.97 -14.53 29.34
CA ARG A 441 24.20 -15.95 29.67
C ARG A 441 23.87 -16.81 28.44
N GLN A 442 24.79 -17.68 28.02
CA GLN A 442 24.53 -18.70 27.01
C GLN A 442 23.75 -19.87 27.63
N VAL A 443 22.95 -20.56 26.83
CA VAL A 443 22.22 -21.78 27.22
C VAL A 443 22.73 -22.93 26.36
N SER A 444 23.01 -24.07 27.00
CA SER A 444 23.56 -25.27 26.36
C SER A 444 22.50 -26.08 25.59
N PRO A 445 22.88 -26.82 24.55
CA PRO A 445 21.93 -27.54 23.70
C PRO A 445 21.56 -28.92 24.28
N ASP A 446 20.67 -28.96 25.28
CA ASP A 446 20.03 -30.23 25.70
C ASP A 446 18.62 -30.08 26.30
N GLN A 447 17.92 -28.97 25.99
CA GLN A 447 16.51 -28.75 26.39
C GLN A 447 15.55 -28.63 25.18
N ALA A 448 16.02 -28.92 23.97
CA ALA A 448 15.24 -28.77 22.73
C ALA A 448 14.41 -30.03 22.37
N ALA A 449 14.52 -31.12 23.14
CA ALA A 449 14.00 -32.44 22.77
C ALA A 449 12.69 -32.85 23.47
N MET A 450 11.79 -31.90 23.79
CA MET A 450 10.45 -32.26 24.32
C MET A 450 9.32 -31.26 24.01
N ILE A 451 9.25 -30.73 22.79
CA ILE A 451 8.06 -30.01 22.30
C ILE A 451 7.63 -30.57 20.94
N ARG A 452 6.59 -31.43 20.94
CA ARG A 452 5.79 -31.73 19.75
C ARG A 452 4.56 -30.82 19.74
N PRO A 453 4.17 -30.20 18.63
CA PRO A 453 2.94 -29.42 18.57
C PRO A 453 1.73 -30.37 18.58
N SER A 454 0.97 -30.38 19.68
CA SER A 454 -0.39 -30.90 19.69
C SER A 454 -1.31 -29.81 19.17
N ALA A 455 -2.10 -30.11 18.14
CA ALA A 455 -3.17 -29.21 17.71
C ALA A 455 -4.27 -29.24 18.80
N ALA A 456 -4.39 -28.14 19.53
CA ALA A 456 -5.44 -27.90 20.52
C ALA A 456 -5.90 -26.44 20.39
N GLU A 457 -7.19 -26.21 20.64
CA GLU A 457 -7.87 -24.94 20.35
C GLU A 457 -7.23 -23.75 21.07
N THR A 458 -6.95 -22.69 20.32
CA THR A 458 -6.56 -21.40 20.90
C THR A 458 -7.82 -20.73 21.46
N ALA A 459 -8.15 -21.03 22.71
CA ALA A 459 -9.18 -20.29 23.44
C ALA A 459 -8.86 -18.79 23.40
N ALA A 460 -9.81 -17.99 22.93
CA ALA A 460 -9.64 -16.55 22.83
C ALA A 460 -9.43 -15.94 24.23
N ALA A 461 -8.40 -15.10 24.39
CA ALA A 461 -8.30 -14.25 25.57
C ALA A 461 -9.54 -13.34 25.65
N PRO A 462 -10.12 -13.11 26.85
CA PRO A 462 -11.31 -12.28 26.98
C PRO A 462 -11.04 -10.88 26.43
N ALA A 463 -11.93 -10.43 25.55
CA ALA A 463 -11.88 -9.07 25.02
C ALA A 463 -12.10 -8.08 26.18
N ARG A 464 -11.13 -7.18 26.38
CA ARG A 464 -11.27 -6.07 27.35
C ARG A 464 -12.48 -5.22 27.01
N SER A 465 -13.17 -4.71 28.01
CA SER A 465 -14.33 -3.86 27.77
C SER A 465 -13.90 -2.53 27.12
N PRO A 466 -14.81 -1.85 26.40
CA PRO A 466 -14.55 -0.49 25.91
C PRO A 466 -14.17 0.48 27.04
N GLU A 467 -14.75 0.29 28.23
CA GLU A 467 -14.49 1.10 29.43
C GLU A 467 -13.09 0.86 30.00
N GLU A 468 -12.64 -0.39 30.10
CA GLU A 468 -11.27 -0.74 30.50
C GLU A 468 -10.24 -0.16 29.52
N THR A 469 -10.56 -0.18 28.22
CA THR A 469 -9.71 0.36 27.17
C THR A 469 -9.65 1.88 27.24
N ALA A 470 -10.78 2.55 27.47
CA ALA A 470 -10.85 3.99 27.69
C ALA A 470 -10.11 4.43 28.97
N ALA A 471 -10.26 3.68 30.07
CA ALA A 471 -9.55 3.94 31.32
C ALA A 471 -8.03 3.80 31.16
N ALA A 472 -7.55 2.78 30.46
CA ALA A 472 -6.13 2.60 30.15
C ALA A 472 -5.59 3.74 29.27
N LEU A 473 -6.36 4.20 28.28
CA LEU A 473 -5.97 5.34 27.43
C LEU A 473 -5.95 6.67 28.22
N GLY A 474 -6.92 6.89 29.10
CA GLY A 474 -6.98 8.05 29.99
C GLY A 474 -5.82 8.11 30.98
N ALA A 475 -5.41 6.96 31.55
CA ALA A 475 -4.23 6.87 32.41
C ALA A 475 -2.93 7.19 31.66
N LEU A 476 -2.82 6.80 30.38
CA LEU A 476 -1.67 7.15 29.55
C LEU A 476 -1.63 8.66 29.21
N GLN A 477 -2.80 9.26 28.94
CA GLN A 477 -2.93 10.69 28.66
C GLN A 477 -2.64 11.55 29.90
N SER A 478 -3.09 11.15 31.10
CA SER A 478 -2.79 11.88 32.34
C SER A 478 -1.31 11.78 32.73
N ALA A 479 -0.68 10.61 32.59
CA ALA A 479 0.76 10.43 32.82
C ALA A 479 1.60 11.28 31.86
N THR A 480 1.24 11.34 30.58
CA THR A 480 1.95 12.16 29.58
C THR A 480 1.64 13.66 29.67
N ALA A 481 0.53 14.07 30.29
CA ALA A 481 0.31 15.46 30.70
C ALA A 481 1.19 15.84 31.90
N ALA A 482 1.15 15.05 32.98
CA ALA A 482 1.95 15.28 34.18
C ALA A 482 3.46 15.36 33.89
N ALA A 483 3.98 14.48 33.01
CA ALA A 483 5.38 14.52 32.58
C ALA A 483 5.76 15.81 31.83
N ARG A 484 4.84 16.39 31.05
CA ARG A 484 5.07 17.66 30.32
C ARG A 484 5.04 18.87 31.24
N ASP A 485 4.18 18.86 32.26
CA ASP A 485 4.11 19.96 33.22
C ASP A 485 5.26 19.91 34.23
N ALA A 486 5.72 18.71 34.62
CA ALA A 486 6.97 18.54 35.36
C ALA A 486 8.18 19.12 34.58
N ALA A 487 8.33 18.77 33.30
CA ALA A 487 9.38 19.30 32.43
C ALA A 487 9.33 20.82 32.22
N ARG A 488 8.14 21.45 32.37
CA ARG A 488 7.99 22.91 32.34
C ARG A 488 8.37 23.57 33.66
N SER A 489 8.06 22.94 34.79
CA SER A 489 8.44 23.47 36.11
C SER A 489 9.95 23.45 36.35
N GLU A 490 10.67 22.42 35.88
CA GLU A 490 12.14 22.34 35.98
C GLU A 490 12.86 23.37 35.10
N GLY A 491 12.20 23.89 34.06
CA GLY A 491 12.77 24.92 33.17
C GLY A 491 12.80 26.34 33.73
N THR A 492 12.26 26.60 34.93
CA THR A 492 12.02 27.96 35.46
C THR A 492 12.78 28.23 36.77
N ALA A 493 14.04 27.80 36.86
CA ALA A 493 14.98 28.24 37.89
C ALA A 493 15.84 29.42 37.39
N PRO A 494 15.77 30.62 38.01
CA PRO A 494 16.63 31.74 37.62
C PRO A 494 18.09 31.49 38.05
N ARG A 495 19.03 32.02 37.25
CA ARG A 495 20.46 32.12 37.59
C ARG A 495 20.74 33.34 38.47
#